data_AF-A0A815V1Y5-F1
#
_entry.id   AF-A0A815V1Y5-F1
#
_cell.length_a   1.000
_cell.length_b   1.000
_cell.length_c   1.000
_cell.angle_alpha   90.00
_cell.angle_beta   90.00
_cell.angle_gamma   90.00
#
_symmetry.space_group_name_H-M   'P 1'
#
loop_
_entity.id
_entity.type
_entity.pdbx_description
1 polymer ?
#
loop_
_entity_poly.entity_id
_entity_poly.type
_entity_poly.pdbx_seq_one_letter_code
_entity_poly.pdbx_strand_id
1 'polypeptide(L)'
;MINIKACLFFLLWVSLTASLDKDYEQRVAELRNLLELSEDDLQELGQDRRHNQDEIQKSRNAIDSDRQPFLRNMKDEIDEDENQDDLGLRTTSNSQHNNAGIVVTLQNRAAMNTRLRVLYTDPACQPYLAETNTLVTHETGSVVIPSNSQNIKVTVQKDMIASNWRDIKTVPM
;
A
#
# COMPACT_ATOMS: atom_id res chain seq x y z
N MET A 1 77.42 -11.94 -35.58
CA MET A 1 76.80 -13.03 -34.81
C MET A 1 75.50 -12.50 -34.21
N ILE A 2 74.35 -13.05 -34.60
CA ILE A 2 73.05 -12.64 -34.03
C ILE A 2 72.97 -13.16 -32.59
N ASN A 3 72.65 -12.29 -31.64
CA ASN A 3 72.54 -12.65 -30.23
C ASN A 3 71.23 -13.42 -30.01
N ILE A 4 71.32 -14.75 -30.07
CA ILE A 4 70.17 -15.67 -29.95
C ILE A 4 69.35 -15.41 -28.67
N LYS A 5 69.99 -14.97 -27.57
CA LYS A 5 69.29 -14.63 -26.32
C LYS A 5 68.38 -13.40 -26.49
N ALA A 6 68.84 -12.40 -27.25
CA ALA A 6 68.03 -11.20 -27.53
C ALA A 6 66.83 -11.53 -28.44
N CYS A 7 67.01 -12.43 -29.41
CA CYS A 7 65.90 -12.88 -30.27
C CYS A 7 64.83 -13.66 -29.50
N LEU A 8 65.25 -14.56 -28.60
CA LEU A 8 64.31 -15.32 -27.76
C LEU A 8 63.53 -14.41 -26.81
N PHE A 9 64.19 -13.41 -26.22
CA PHE A 9 63.53 -12.43 -25.35
C PHE A 9 62.50 -11.59 -26.11
N PHE A 10 62.85 -11.15 -27.32
CA PHE A 10 61.95 -10.36 -28.17
C PHE A 10 60.72 -11.17 -28.60
N LEU A 11 60.91 -12.44 -29.00
CA LEU A 11 59.80 -13.33 -29.37
C LEU A 11 58.89 -13.64 -28.17
N LEU A 12 59.47 -13.85 -26.98
CA LEU A 12 58.72 -14.06 -25.75
C LEU A 12 57.91 -12.81 -25.39
N TRP A 13 58.53 -11.63 -25.46
CA TRP A 13 57.88 -10.35 -25.19
C TRP A 13 56.69 -10.12 -26.13
N VAL A 14 56.90 -10.26 -27.44
CA VAL A 14 55.84 -10.10 -28.45
C VAL A 14 54.69 -11.08 -28.23
N SER A 15 55.00 -12.34 -27.89
CA SER A 15 53.99 -13.36 -27.61
C SER A 15 53.18 -13.04 -26.35
N LEU A 16 53.85 -12.55 -25.30
CA LEU A 16 53.20 -12.18 -24.05
C LEU A 16 52.28 -10.96 -24.25
N THR A 17 52.74 -9.94 -24.98
CA THR A 17 51.93 -8.75 -25.27
C THR A 17 50.74 -9.08 -26.16
N ALA A 18 50.92 -9.94 -27.18
CA ALA A 18 49.81 -10.36 -28.04
C ALA A 18 48.77 -11.22 -27.31
N SER A 19 49.17 -11.99 -26.30
CA SER A 19 48.24 -12.75 -25.44
C SER A 19 47.45 -11.82 -24.52
N LEU A 20 48.12 -10.84 -23.90
CA LEU A 20 47.48 -9.84 -23.04
C LEU A 20 46.48 -8.98 -23.81
N ASP A 21 46.80 -8.61 -25.05
CA ASP A 21 45.91 -7.83 -25.92
C ASP A 21 44.63 -8.60 -26.26
N LYS A 22 44.74 -9.90 -26.54
CA LYS A 22 43.59 -10.76 -26.82
C LYS A 22 42.68 -10.94 -25.60
N ASP A 23 43.26 -11.14 -24.43
CA ASP A 23 42.50 -11.25 -23.18
C ASP A 23 41.82 -9.92 -22.83
N TYR A 24 42.46 -8.79 -23.15
CA TYR A 24 41.89 -7.47 -22.95
C TYR A 24 40.71 -7.20 -23.89
N GLU A 25 40.87 -7.47 -25.19
CA GLU A 25 39.81 -7.34 -26.20
C GLU A 25 38.61 -8.24 -25.87
N GLN A 26 38.86 -9.48 -25.42
CA GLN A 26 37.79 -10.39 -25.01
C GLN A 26 37.02 -9.85 -23.79
N ARG A 27 37.72 -9.37 -22.75
CA ARG A 27 37.08 -8.75 -21.57
C ARG A 27 36.31 -7.49 -21.91
N VAL A 28 36.80 -6.67 -22.85
CA VAL A 28 36.10 -5.48 -23.33
C VAL A 28 34.83 -5.87 -24.10
N ALA A 29 34.88 -6.92 -24.93
CA ALA A 29 33.70 -7.44 -25.63
C ALA A 29 32.65 -8.00 -24.65
N GLU A 30 33.08 -8.73 -23.61
CA GLU A 30 32.19 -9.22 -22.54
C GLU A 30 31.52 -8.08 -21.78
N LEU A 31 32.28 -7.04 -21.41
CA LEU A 31 31.73 -5.85 -20.74
C LEU A 31 30.77 -5.05 -21.61
N ARG A 32 31.03 -4.96 -22.92
CA ARG A 32 30.10 -4.31 -23.88
C ARG A 32 28.78 -5.07 -23.98
N ASN A 33 28.84 -6.39 -24.06
CA ASN A 33 27.63 -7.23 -24.12
C ASN A 33 26.80 -7.12 -22.82
N LEU A 34 27.47 -7.12 -21.66
CA LEU A 34 26.79 -6.88 -20.37
C LEU A 34 26.17 -5.47 -20.27
N LEU A 35 26.81 -4.46 -20.87
CA LEU A 35 26.27 -3.10 -20.90
C LEU A 35 25.04 -3.01 -21.81
N GLU A 36 25.06 -3.66 -22.97
CA GLU A 36 23.95 -3.71 -23.92
C GLU A 36 22.73 -4.43 -23.33
N LEU A 37 22.94 -5.58 -22.68
CA LEU A 37 21.92 -6.28 -21.88
C LEU A 37 21.32 -5.39 -20.78
N SER A 38 22.16 -4.58 -20.11
CA SER A 38 21.68 -3.66 -19.07
C SER A 38 20.91 -2.46 -19.64
N GLU A 39 21.21 -2.01 -20.86
CA GLU A 39 20.49 -0.93 -21.53
C GLU A 39 19.09 -1.40 -21.97
N ASP A 40 18.97 -2.62 -22.47
CA ASP A 40 17.69 -3.24 -22.82
C ASP A 40 16.79 -3.40 -21.59
N ASP A 41 17.33 -3.91 -20.47
CA ASP A 41 16.59 -4.03 -19.20
C ASP A 41 16.09 -2.67 -18.68
N LEU A 42 16.92 -1.62 -18.81
CA LEU A 42 16.53 -0.25 -18.43
C LEU A 42 15.45 0.31 -19.35
N GLN A 43 15.47 -0.04 -20.63
CA GLN A 43 14.48 0.38 -21.60
C GLN A 43 13.13 -0.31 -21.35
N GLU A 44 13.14 -1.60 -21.02
CA GLU A 44 11.95 -2.38 -20.62
C GLU A 44 11.33 -1.79 -19.34
N LEU A 45 12.13 -1.57 -18.29
CA LEU A 45 11.66 -0.92 -17.07
C LEU A 45 11.07 0.48 -17.32
N GLY A 46 11.64 1.22 -18.28
CA GLY A 46 11.11 2.51 -18.70
C GLY A 46 9.77 2.42 -19.44
N GLN A 47 9.53 1.34 -20.18
CA GLN A 47 8.24 1.06 -20.82
C GLN A 47 7.20 0.64 -19.79
N ASP A 48 7.54 -0.27 -18.88
CA ASP A 48 6.66 -0.72 -17.79
C ASP A 48 6.24 0.41 -16.88
N ARG A 49 7.16 1.32 -16.56
CA ARG A 49 6.84 2.50 -15.75
C ARG A 49 5.84 3.42 -16.45
N ARG A 50 5.97 3.62 -17.77
CA ARG A 50 5.02 4.43 -18.55
C ARG A 50 3.66 3.75 -18.63
N HIS A 51 3.65 2.45 -18.91
CA HIS A 51 2.42 1.66 -18.95
C HIS A 51 1.67 1.71 -17.60
N ASN A 52 2.38 1.52 -16.49
CA ASN A 52 1.78 1.63 -15.15
C ASN A 52 1.27 3.05 -14.86
N GLN A 53 1.97 4.09 -15.30
CA GLN A 53 1.49 5.46 -15.16
C GLN A 53 0.20 5.70 -15.95
N ASP A 54 0.10 5.18 -17.17
CA ASP A 54 -1.09 5.27 -18.01
C ASP A 54 -2.27 4.52 -17.39
N GLU A 55 -2.06 3.30 -16.86
CA GLU A 55 -3.10 2.53 -16.18
C GLU A 55 -3.57 3.21 -14.88
N ILE A 56 -2.66 3.78 -14.10
CA ILE A 56 -3.02 4.60 -12.93
C ILE A 56 -3.86 5.81 -13.36
N GLN A 57 -3.49 6.48 -14.45
CA GLN A 57 -4.23 7.64 -14.92
C GLN A 57 -5.62 7.25 -15.44
N LYS A 58 -5.74 6.13 -16.17
CA LYS A 58 -7.05 5.59 -16.58
C LYS A 58 -7.92 5.24 -15.37
N SER A 59 -7.35 4.60 -14.34
CA SER A 59 -8.08 4.28 -13.11
C SER A 59 -8.54 5.53 -12.37
N ARG A 60 -7.69 6.57 -12.26
CA ARG A 60 -8.09 7.87 -11.70
C ARG A 60 -9.24 8.51 -12.48
N ASN A 61 -9.15 8.52 -13.81
CA ASN A 61 -10.20 9.07 -14.66
C ASN A 61 -11.52 8.28 -14.53
N ALA A 62 -11.46 6.95 -14.38
CA ALA A 62 -12.64 6.12 -14.15
C ALA A 62 -13.26 6.41 -12.77
N ILE A 63 -12.45 6.51 -11.71
CA ILE A 63 -12.91 6.86 -10.37
C ILE A 63 -13.57 8.25 -10.36
N ASP A 64 -12.97 9.24 -11.01
CA ASP A 64 -13.56 10.58 -11.10
C ASP A 64 -14.85 10.58 -11.94
N SER A 65 -14.89 9.78 -13.02
CA SER A 65 -16.09 9.58 -13.83
C SER A 65 -17.24 8.92 -13.06
N ASP A 66 -16.95 8.00 -12.15
CA ASP A 66 -17.95 7.31 -11.32
C ASP A 66 -18.38 8.14 -10.11
N ARG A 67 -17.46 8.96 -9.58
CA ARG A 67 -17.69 9.80 -8.40
C ARG A 67 -18.55 11.03 -8.69
N GLN A 68 -18.42 11.62 -9.88
CA GLN A 68 -19.23 12.78 -10.32
C GLN A 68 -20.75 12.50 -10.34
N PRO A 69 -21.27 11.43 -10.97
CA PRO A 69 -22.70 11.14 -10.98
C PRO A 69 -23.22 10.70 -9.60
N PHE A 70 -22.41 9.96 -8.82
CA PHE A 70 -22.80 9.55 -7.46
C PHE A 70 -22.97 10.74 -6.52
N LEU A 71 -22.04 11.70 -6.54
CA LEU A 71 -22.13 12.91 -5.72
C LEU A 71 -23.25 13.86 -6.19
N ARG A 72 -23.55 13.87 -7.50
CA ARG A 72 -24.65 14.66 -8.06
C ARG A 72 -26.01 14.10 -7.64
N ASN A 73 -26.21 12.79 -7.75
CA ASN A 73 -27.47 12.15 -7.35
C ASN A 73 -27.74 12.30 -5.85
N MET A 74 -26.72 12.18 -4.98
CA MET A 74 -26.90 12.45 -3.54
C MET A 74 -27.23 13.91 -3.24
N LYS A 75 -26.69 14.85 -4.02
CA LYS A 75 -27.02 16.27 -3.83
C LYS A 75 -28.48 16.54 -4.25
N ASP A 76 -28.92 15.97 -5.36
CA ASP A 76 -30.31 16.11 -5.81
C ASP A 76 -31.29 15.42 -4.84
N GLU A 77 -30.93 14.29 -4.21
CA GLU A 77 -31.74 13.65 -3.14
C GLU A 77 -31.83 14.50 -1.86
N ILE A 78 -30.75 15.19 -1.45
CA ILE A 78 -30.76 16.06 -0.26
C ILE A 78 -31.61 17.32 -0.51
N ASP A 79 -31.55 17.88 -1.72
CA ASP A 79 -32.34 19.07 -2.09
C ASP A 79 -33.85 18.73 -2.26
N GLU A 80 -34.21 17.46 -2.53
CA GLU A 80 -35.59 16.95 -2.50
C GLU A 80 -36.10 16.71 -1.06
N ASP A 81 -35.24 16.28 -0.14
CA ASP A 81 -35.59 16.02 1.28
C ASP A 81 -35.78 17.33 2.08
N GLU A 82 -35.01 18.39 1.79
CA GLU A 82 -35.23 19.72 2.39
C GLU A 82 -36.59 20.35 2.01
N ASN A 83 -37.21 19.92 0.91
CA ASN A 83 -38.56 20.35 0.52
C ASN A 83 -39.68 19.47 1.11
N GLN A 84 -39.36 18.32 1.73
CA GLN A 84 -40.33 17.47 2.45
C GLN A 84 -40.32 17.67 3.96
N ASP A 85 -39.30 18.30 4.53
CA ASP A 85 -39.17 18.56 5.97
C ASP A 85 -40.21 19.54 6.56
N ASP A 86 -41.09 20.12 5.74
CA ASP A 86 -42.27 20.88 6.22
C ASP A 86 -43.50 19.97 6.51
N LEU A 87 -43.40 18.65 6.25
CA LEU A 87 -44.49 17.70 6.47
C LEU A 87 -44.00 16.37 7.07
N GLY A 88 -43.78 16.38 8.39
CA GLY A 88 -44.10 15.20 9.20
C GLY A 88 -42.99 14.67 10.09
N LEU A 89 -42.95 15.24 11.28
CA LEU A 89 -42.48 14.60 12.50
C LEU A 89 -43.03 13.16 12.62
N ARG A 90 -42.23 12.15 12.26
CA ARG A 90 -42.47 10.75 12.63
C ARG A 90 -41.18 10.11 13.09
N THR A 91 -40.91 10.31 14.37
CA THR A 91 -39.99 9.49 15.17
C THR A 91 -40.45 8.04 15.14
N THR A 92 -39.89 7.21 14.26
CA THR A 92 -39.90 5.77 14.45
C THR A 92 -38.88 5.44 15.54
N SER A 93 -39.34 5.53 16.78
CA SER A 93 -38.72 4.90 17.93
C SER A 93 -38.81 3.38 17.75
N ASN A 94 -37.87 2.82 17.00
CA ASN A 94 -37.58 1.40 17.11
C ASN A 94 -36.77 1.20 18.39
N SER A 95 -37.48 0.66 19.37
CA SER A 95 -37.01 0.20 20.65
C SER A 95 -35.79 -0.71 20.52
N GLN A 96 -34.63 -0.18 20.88
CA GLN A 96 -33.58 -0.96 21.53
C GLN A 96 -32.94 -0.09 22.62
N HIS A 97 -33.74 0.14 23.68
CA HIS A 97 -33.16 0.39 24.98
C HIS A 97 -32.34 -0.86 25.30
N ASN A 98 -31.00 -0.76 25.34
CA ASN A 98 -30.10 -1.51 26.22
C ASN A 98 -28.63 -1.08 25.98
N ASN A 99 -28.08 -0.43 27.01
CA ASN A 99 -26.68 0.00 27.23
C ASN A 99 -26.22 1.27 26.49
N ALA A 100 -26.18 2.38 27.23
CA ALA A 100 -25.33 3.52 26.92
C ALA A 100 -23.87 3.04 26.86
N GLY A 101 -23.37 2.74 25.66
CA GLY A 101 -21.99 2.35 25.39
C GLY A 101 -21.28 3.43 24.58
N ILE A 102 -19.95 3.42 24.63
CA ILE A 102 -19.12 4.22 23.71
C ILE A 102 -19.00 3.44 22.41
N VAL A 103 -19.37 4.05 21.30
CA VAL A 103 -19.24 3.45 19.96
C VAL A 103 -17.96 3.95 19.33
N VAL A 104 -17.06 3.04 18.98
CA VAL A 104 -15.83 3.35 18.25
C VAL A 104 -15.99 2.85 16.82
N THR A 105 -15.90 3.75 15.86
CA THR A 105 -16.12 3.46 14.44
C THR A 105 -14.83 3.67 13.64
N LEU A 106 -14.49 2.70 12.79
CA LEU A 106 -13.42 2.78 11.82
C LEU A 106 -14.01 2.80 10.41
N GLN A 107 -13.73 3.87 9.67
CA GLN A 107 -14.00 3.96 8.24
C GLN A 107 -12.71 3.65 7.48
N ASN A 108 -12.65 2.52 6.80
CA ASN A 108 -11.47 2.13 6.03
C ASN A 108 -11.44 2.86 4.69
N ARG A 109 -10.60 3.89 4.56
CA ARG A 109 -10.34 4.59 3.28
C ARG A 109 -9.02 4.16 2.65
N ALA A 110 -8.33 3.17 3.22
CA ALA A 110 -7.05 2.69 2.72
C ALA A 110 -7.26 1.59 1.68
N ALA A 111 -6.34 1.49 0.71
CA ALA A 111 -6.29 0.41 -0.30
C ALA A 111 -5.78 -0.92 0.29
N MET A 112 -6.05 -1.19 1.57
CA MET A 112 -5.60 -2.38 2.28
C MET A 112 -6.65 -2.83 3.29
N ASN A 113 -6.63 -4.11 3.61
CA ASN A 113 -7.47 -4.67 4.66
C ASN A 113 -7.05 -4.12 6.02
N THR A 114 -8.03 -3.68 6.81
CA THR A 114 -7.80 -3.13 8.14
C THR A 114 -8.71 -3.78 9.17
N ARG A 115 -8.37 -3.64 10.45
CA ARG A 115 -9.28 -3.98 11.54
C ARG A 115 -9.10 -3.02 12.70
N LEU A 116 -10.18 -2.79 13.43
CA LEU A 116 -10.21 -2.00 14.65
C LEU A 116 -10.11 -2.92 15.85
N ARG A 117 -9.25 -2.57 16.80
CA ARG A 117 -9.10 -3.26 18.09
C ARG A 117 -9.16 -2.24 19.21
N VAL A 118 -10.04 -2.45 20.18
CA VAL A 118 -10.23 -1.59 21.34
C VAL A 118 -9.98 -2.43 22.58
N LEU A 119 -8.86 -2.15 23.25
CA LEU A 119 -8.55 -2.70 24.56
C LEU A 119 -9.11 -1.74 25.61
N TYR A 120 -9.82 -2.27 26.60
CA TYR A 120 -10.35 -1.46 27.70
C TYR A 120 -10.39 -2.29 28.99
N THR A 121 -10.52 -1.64 30.14
CA THR A 121 -10.75 -2.30 31.42
C THR A 121 -12.14 -1.99 31.93
N ASP A 122 -12.81 -2.97 32.53
CA ASP A 122 -14.07 -2.73 33.24
C ASP A 122 -13.82 -2.04 34.61
N PRO A 123 -14.87 -1.65 35.36
CA PRO A 123 -14.72 -1.07 36.69
C PRO A 123 -14.10 -2.02 37.73
N ALA A 124 -14.07 -3.32 37.45
CA ALA A 124 -13.39 -4.33 38.27
C ALA A 124 -11.92 -4.52 37.86
N CYS A 125 -11.39 -3.64 37.01
CA CYS A 125 -10.04 -3.66 36.47
C CYS A 125 -9.70 -4.90 35.63
N GLN A 126 -10.70 -5.58 35.07
CA GLN A 126 -10.51 -6.72 34.17
C GLN A 126 -10.32 -6.23 32.73
N PRO A 127 -9.30 -6.72 32.01
CA PRO A 127 -9.05 -6.33 30.62
C PRO A 127 -9.99 -7.04 29.64
N TYR A 128 -10.52 -6.27 28.69
CA TYR A 128 -11.37 -6.75 27.61
C TYR A 128 -10.87 -6.23 26.26
N LEU A 129 -11.09 -7.03 25.23
CA LEU A 129 -10.78 -6.70 23.85
C LEU A 129 -12.07 -6.76 23.03
N ALA A 130 -12.43 -5.64 22.41
CA ALA A 130 -13.43 -5.60 21.37
C ALA A 130 -12.75 -5.37 20.02
N GLU A 131 -13.11 -6.12 19.00
CA GLU A 131 -12.54 -5.97 17.66
C GLU A 131 -13.58 -6.13 16.56
N THR A 132 -13.33 -5.48 15.42
CA THR A 132 -14.11 -5.70 14.21
C THR A 132 -13.59 -6.91 13.46
N ASN A 133 -14.42 -7.44 12.57
CA ASN A 133 -13.94 -8.28 11.47
C ASN A 133 -12.95 -7.49 10.57
N THR A 134 -12.33 -8.20 9.63
CA THR A 134 -11.53 -7.58 8.58
C THR A 134 -12.40 -6.66 7.74
N LEU A 135 -12.00 -5.40 7.62
CA LEU A 135 -12.62 -4.38 6.80
C LEU A 135 -11.83 -4.20 5.52
N VAL A 136 -12.46 -4.43 4.37
CA VAL A 136 -11.86 -4.13 3.07
C VAL A 136 -11.98 -2.63 2.74
N THR A 137 -11.42 -2.20 1.62
CA THR A 137 -11.43 -0.80 1.21
C THR A 137 -12.87 -0.27 1.08
N HIS A 138 -13.11 0.92 1.64
CA HIS A 138 -14.40 1.62 1.74
C HIS A 138 -15.43 1.03 2.74
N GLU A 139 -15.10 -0.06 3.45
CA GLU A 139 -15.98 -0.57 4.50
C GLU A 139 -15.88 0.23 5.81
N THR A 140 -16.97 0.19 6.57
CA THR A 140 -17.06 0.79 7.90
C THR A 140 -17.42 -0.29 8.91
N GLY A 141 -16.67 -0.33 10.01
CA GLY A 141 -16.91 -1.25 11.11
C GLY A 141 -16.95 -0.50 12.43
N SER A 142 -17.78 -0.97 13.35
CA SER A 142 -17.94 -0.36 14.67
C SER A 142 -17.86 -1.42 15.76
N VAL A 143 -17.31 -1.03 16.91
CA VAL A 143 -17.39 -1.80 18.16
C VAL A 143 -18.05 -0.94 19.22
N VAL A 144 -18.86 -1.59 20.05
CA VAL A 144 -19.52 -0.95 21.19
C VAL A 144 -18.82 -1.43 22.45
N ILE A 145 -18.29 -0.49 23.23
CA ILE A 145 -17.73 -0.78 24.56
C ILE A 145 -18.66 -0.20 25.63
N PRO A 146 -18.70 -0.78 26.84
CA PRO A 146 -19.48 -0.22 27.95
C PRO A 146 -19.06 1.22 28.29
N SER A 147 -20.00 2.09 28.68
CA SER A 147 -19.69 3.50 29.03
C SER A 147 -18.83 3.67 30.29
N ASN A 148 -18.82 2.68 31.16
CA ASN A 148 -18.00 2.64 32.37
C ASN A 148 -16.60 2.04 32.15
N SER A 149 -16.20 1.84 30.88
CA SER A 149 -14.86 1.36 30.53
C SER A 149 -13.79 2.38 30.89
N GLN A 150 -12.64 1.89 31.35
CA GLN A 150 -11.46 2.68 31.70
C GLN A 150 -10.25 2.22 30.87
N ASN A 151 -9.17 3.00 30.87
CA ASN A 151 -7.91 2.68 30.17
C ASN A 151 -8.10 2.27 28.70
N ILE A 152 -8.92 3.03 27.97
CA ILE A 152 -9.32 2.68 26.62
C ILE A 152 -8.15 2.95 25.68
N LYS A 153 -7.74 1.91 24.95
CA LYS A 153 -6.69 1.98 23.94
C LYS A 153 -7.24 1.49 22.62
N VAL A 154 -7.38 2.42 21.69
CA VAL A 154 -7.85 2.14 20.32
C VAL A 154 -6.66 1.92 19.41
N THR A 155 -6.64 0.79 18.71
CA THR A 155 -5.58 0.41 17.77
C THR A 155 -6.20 0.05 16.43
N VAL A 156 -5.69 0.66 15.36
CA VAL A 156 -6.01 0.30 13.98
C VAL A 156 -4.86 -0.52 13.43
N GLN A 157 -5.18 -1.71 12.94
CA GLN A 157 -4.21 -2.62 12.33
C GLN A 157 -4.48 -2.76 10.84
N LYS A 158 -3.42 -2.92 10.04
CA LYS A 158 -3.51 -3.38 8.65
C LYS A 158 -3.07 -4.82 8.54
N ASP A 159 -3.68 -5.51 7.59
CA ASP A 159 -3.18 -6.79 7.14
C ASP A 159 -1.88 -6.60 6.35
N MET A 160 -0.94 -7.50 6.58
CA MET A 160 0.28 -7.64 5.79
C MET A 160 0.22 -8.97 5.04
N ILE A 161 1.07 -9.13 4.04
CA ILE A 161 1.22 -10.39 3.31
C ILE A 161 1.33 -11.56 4.31
N ALA A 162 0.51 -12.60 4.12
CA ALA A 162 0.38 -13.79 4.97
C ALA A 162 -0.32 -13.59 6.34
N SER A 163 -1.40 -12.82 6.40
CA SER A 163 -2.28 -12.68 7.58
C SER A 163 -1.58 -12.13 8.83
N ASN A 164 -0.53 -11.35 8.63
CA ASN A 164 0.25 -10.76 9.71
C ASN A 164 -0.20 -9.32 9.96
N TRP A 165 -0.80 -9.04 11.12
CA TRP A 165 -1.38 -7.74 11.40
C TRP A 165 -0.37 -6.77 11.99
N ARG A 166 -0.30 -5.55 11.45
CA ARG A 166 0.57 -4.48 11.96
C ARG A 166 -0.23 -3.28 12.45
N ASP A 167 0.10 -2.79 13.64
CA ASP A 167 -0.41 -1.53 14.18
C ASP A 167 0.00 -0.35 13.29
N ILE A 168 -0.97 0.47 12.87
CA ILE A 168 -0.75 1.67 12.07
C ILE A 168 -0.96 2.92 12.93
N LYS A 169 -1.96 2.88 13.81
CA LYS A 169 -2.31 4.00 14.67
C LYS A 169 -2.85 3.49 16.00
N THR A 170 -2.36 4.11 17.07
CA THR A 170 -2.80 3.83 18.43
C THR A 170 -3.18 5.15 19.08
N VAL A 171 -4.40 5.21 19.60
CA VAL A 171 -4.94 6.39 20.27
C VAL A 171 -5.28 6.00 21.71
N PRO A 172 -4.57 6.54 22.71
CA PRO A 172 -5.04 6.47 24.09
C PRO A 172 -6.22 7.42 24.26
N MET A 173 -7.27 6.97 24.95
CA MET A 173 -8.44 7.78 25.31
C MET A 173 -8.60 7.87 26.82
#